data_AF-A0A428NDS7-F1
#
_entry.id   AF-A0A428NDS7-F1
#
_cell.length_a   1.000
_cell.length_b   1.000
_cell.length_c   1.000
_cell.angle_alpha   90.00
_cell.angle_beta   90.00
_cell.angle_gamma   90.00
#
_symmetry.space_group_name_H-M   'P 1'
#
loop_
_entity.id
_entity.type
_entity.pdbx_description
1 polymer ?
#
loop_
_entity_poly.entity_id
_entity_poly.type
_entity_poly.pdbx_seq_one_letter_code
_entity_poly.pdbx_strand_id
1 'polypeptide(L)'
;MGMSSKLLRDNPHIAAWHFYRRFGLFRDIVLKRKFNVTDYWNSVDFEHDEHVRKEFARIWGFHVTAVNPEPARVQQQGEGNPLAVNPSQHPLTFQWLSQILNRCQRHHCSETYCLRKKKDSGEIACRFFFPRDTRDTTDVVQRQGQSYFSFEATRNDSLMNHYNRCLSLGVIQS
;
A
#
# COMPACT_ATOMS: atom_id res chain seq x y z
N MET A 1 -33.18 25.12 -5.21
CA MET A 1 -32.06 24.30 -4.68
C MET A 1 -30.66 24.82 -5.09
N GLY A 2 -30.44 26.14 -5.26
CA GLY A 2 -29.20 26.67 -5.85
C GLY A 2 -28.22 27.41 -4.93
N MET A 3 -28.67 27.95 -3.79
CA MET A 3 -27.82 28.82 -2.96
C MET A 3 -26.80 28.06 -2.10
N SER A 4 -27.19 26.95 -1.46
CA SER A 4 -26.30 26.18 -0.58
C SER A 4 -25.11 25.54 -1.33
N SER A 5 -25.34 25.00 -2.52
CA SER A 5 -24.27 24.42 -3.36
C SER A 5 -23.28 25.46 -3.89
N LYS A 6 -23.73 26.71 -4.13
CA LYS A 6 -22.87 27.81 -4.57
C LYS A 6 -22.00 28.30 -3.41
N LEU A 7 -22.61 28.50 -2.23
CA LEU A 7 -21.91 28.85 -0.98
C LEU A 7 -20.82 27.85 -0.59
N LEU A 8 -21.07 26.54 -0.72
CA LEU A 8 -20.07 25.50 -0.43
C LEU A 8 -18.93 25.48 -1.46
N ARG A 9 -19.22 25.79 -2.73
CA ARG A 9 -18.20 25.90 -3.78
C ARG A 9 -17.30 27.12 -3.60
N ASP A 10 -17.89 28.23 -3.19
CA ASP A 10 -17.17 29.49 -2.99
C ASP A 10 -16.43 29.50 -1.64
N ASN A 11 -16.82 28.64 -0.68
CA ASN A 11 -16.22 28.53 0.64
C ASN A 11 -15.85 27.08 1.01
N PRO A 12 -14.97 26.42 0.24
CA PRO A 12 -14.63 25.01 0.45
C PRO A 12 -13.98 24.75 1.82
N HIS A 13 -13.34 25.76 2.40
CA HIS A 13 -12.73 25.70 3.73
C HIS A 13 -13.76 25.47 4.86
N ILE A 14 -14.99 25.99 4.72
CA ILE A 14 -16.06 25.78 5.70
C ILE A 14 -16.52 24.32 5.68
N ALA A 15 -16.70 23.76 4.49
CA ALA A 15 -17.03 22.35 4.32
C ALA A 15 -15.92 21.45 4.88
N ALA A 16 -14.66 21.76 4.54
CA ALA A 16 -13.48 21.04 5.01
C ALA A 16 -13.39 21.07 6.55
N TRP A 17 -13.59 22.23 7.18
CA TRP A 17 -13.60 22.36 8.63
C TRP A 17 -14.71 21.52 9.28
N HIS A 18 -15.91 21.53 8.69
CA HIS A 18 -17.03 20.75 9.20
C HIS A 18 -16.77 19.23 9.12
N PHE A 19 -16.18 18.74 8.02
CA PHE A 19 -15.78 17.33 7.91
C PHE A 19 -14.66 16.98 8.89
N TYR A 20 -13.64 17.84 8.99
CA TYR A 20 -12.55 17.66 9.96
C TYR A 20 -13.07 17.57 11.40
N ARG A 21 -13.97 18.48 11.79
CA ARG A 21 -14.58 18.49 13.13
C ARG A 21 -15.42 17.25 13.38
N ARG A 22 -16.26 16.83 12.42
CA ARG A 22 -17.10 15.62 12.58
C ARG A 22 -16.26 14.36 12.67
N PHE A 23 -15.22 14.24 11.84
CA PHE A 23 -14.30 13.11 11.90
C PHE A 23 -13.55 13.08 13.24
N GLY A 24 -13.02 14.21 13.71
CA GLY A 24 -12.36 14.31 15.01
C GLY A 24 -13.25 13.84 16.17
N LEU A 25 -14.51 14.31 16.20
CA LEU A 25 -15.49 13.87 17.21
C LEU A 25 -15.81 12.38 17.10
N PHE A 26 -16.03 11.87 15.89
CA PHE A 26 -16.29 10.44 15.67
C PHE A 26 -15.09 9.59 16.14
N ARG A 27 -13.87 9.99 15.78
CA ARG A 27 -12.65 9.33 16.23
C ARG A 27 -12.56 9.30 17.75
N ASP A 28 -12.71 10.45 18.41
CA ASP A 28 -12.47 10.55 19.85
C ASP A 28 -13.57 9.89 20.70
N ILE A 29 -14.82 9.94 20.25
CA ILE A 29 -15.97 9.37 20.97
C ILE A 29 -16.18 7.90 20.63
N VAL A 30 -15.95 7.50 19.38
CA VAL A 30 -16.26 6.15 18.90
C VAL A 30 -14.99 5.33 18.74
N LEU A 31 -14.06 5.73 17.88
CA LEU A 31 -12.89 4.90 17.55
C LEU A 31 -11.98 4.68 18.76
N LYS A 32 -11.61 5.74 19.47
CA LYS A 32 -10.74 5.64 20.65
C LYS A 32 -11.43 4.89 21.80
N ARG A 33 -12.67 5.26 22.13
CA ARG A 33 -13.34 4.72 23.33
C ARG A 33 -13.94 3.34 23.15
N LYS A 34 -14.57 3.07 21.99
CA LYS A 34 -15.26 1.78 21.76
C LYS A 34 -14.34 0.71 21.20
N PHE A 35 -13.38 1.10 20.37
CA PHE A 35 -12.49 0.16 19.67
C PHE A 35 -11.06 0.17 20.20
N ASN A 36 -10.79 0.93 21.27
CA ASN A 36 -9.47 1.11 21.85
C ASN A 36 -8.38 1.46 20.82
N VAL A 37 -8.75 2.24 19.79
CA VAL A 37 -7.80 2.74 18.81
C VAL A 37 -6.95 3.80 19.51
N THR A 38 -5.75 3.42 19.94
CA THR A 38 -4.81 4.32 20.63
C THR A 38 -4.05 5.19 19.65
N ASP A 39 -3.78 4.66 18.45
CA ASP A 39 -2.93 5.28 17.46
C ASP A 39 -3.72 5.64 16.21
N TYR A 40 -3.66 6.92 15.82
CA TYR A 40 -4.15 7.42 14.55
C TYR A 40 -3.14 8.44 14.04
N TRP A 41 -2.95 8.47 12.72
CA TRP A 41 -2.00 9.35 12.07
C TRP A 41 -2.75 10.11 10.97
N ASN A 42 -2.72 11.44 11.01
CA ASN A 42 -3.31 12.26 9.96
C ASN A 42 -2.26 12.70 8.94
N SER A 43 -2.70 13.13 7.75
CA SER A 43 -1.81 13.58 6.68
C SER A 43 -0.89 14.75 7.10
N VAL A 44 -1.37 15.64 7.98
CA VAL A 44 -0.57 16.76 8.50
C VAL A 44 0.58 16.27 9.39
N ASP A 45 0.34 15.25 10.21
CA ASP A 45 1.34 14.67 11.10
C ASP A 45 2.46 14.03 10.26
N PHE A 46 2.09 13.34 9.18
CA PHE A 46 3.05 12.77 8.24
C PHE A 46 3.88 13.81 7.50
N GLU A 47 3.34 14.99 7.21
CA GLU A 47 4.08 16.05 6.51
C GLU A 47 5.10 16.72 7.43
N HIS A 48 4.75 16.99 8.69
CA HIS A 48 5.51 17.88 9.55
C HIS A 48 6.35 17.16 10.62
N ASP A 49 6.10 15.88 10.90
CA ASP A 49 6.73 15.17 12.00
C ASP A 49 7.49 13.91 11.55
N GLU A 50 8.82 13.95 11.68
CA GLU A 50 9.69 12.81 11.36
C GLU A 50 9.54 11.66 12.34
N HIS A 51 9.26 11.92 13.62
CA HIS A 51 9.05 10.89 14.62
C HIS A 51 7.77 10.10 14.34
N VAL A 52 6.69 10.79 13.93
CA VAL A 52 5.46 10.16 13.44
C VAL A 52 5.76 9.21 12.29
N ARG A 53 6.53 9.68 11.29
CA ARG A 53 6.91 8.86 10.12
C ARG A 53 7.73 7.63 10.52
N LYS A 54 8.73 7.80 11.38
CA LYS A 54 9.57 6.71 11.89
C LYS A 54 8.77 5.69 12.69
N GLU A 55 7.88 6.14 13.54
CA GLU A 55 7.04 5.25 14.35
C GLU A 55 6.03 4.49 13.48
N PHE A 56 5.41 5.17 12.51
CA PHE A 56 4.57 4.52 11.51
C PHE A 56 5.36 3.45 10.74
N ALA A 57 6.56 3.78 10.25
CA ALA A 57 7.40 2.84 9.52
C ALA A 57 7.77 1.62 10.39
N ARG A 58 8.10 1.84 11.66
CA ARG A 58 8.43 0.80 12.63
C ARG A 58 7.26 -0.16 12.84
N ILE A 59 6.05 0.36 13.08
CA ILE A 59 4.86 -0.46 13.33
C ILE A 59 4.46 -1.23 12.07
N TRP A 60 4.35 -0.55 10.93
CA TRP A 60 3.88 -1.16 9.70
C TRP A 60 4.92 -2.07 9.03
N GLY A 61 6.21 -1.87 9.32
CA GLY A 61 7.28 -2.73 8.86
C GLY A 61 7.17 -4.18 9.32
N PHE A 62 6.50 -4.44 10.45
CA PHE A 62 6.20 -5.81 10.90
C PHE A 62 5.10 -6.50 10.08
N HIS A 63 4.20 -5.72 9.49
CA HIS A 63 2.98 -6.23 8.85
C HIS A 63 3.06 -6.23 7.33
N VAL A 64 3.79 -5.27 6.75
CA VAL A 64 3.85 -5.06 5.30
C VAL A 64 5.29 -5.19 4.84
N THR A 65 5.52 -6.05 3.87
CA THR A 65 6.84 -6.32 3.30
C THR A 65 6.78 -6.43 1.78
N ALA A 66 7.93 -6.33 1.13
CA ALA A 66 8.13 -6.66 -0.28
C ALA A 66 9.20 -7.77 -0.43
N VAL A 67 9.40 -8.57 0.62
CA VAL A 67 10.36 -9.68 0.62
C VAL A 67 9.75 -10.90 -0.05
N ASN A 68 10.16 -11.18 -1.27
CA ASN A 68 9.86 -12.43 -1.96
C ASN A 68 10.62 -13.58 -1.27
N PRO A 69 9.96 -14.66 -0.79
CA PRO A 69 10.64 -15.81 -0.22
C PRO A 69 11.60 -16.50 -1.21
N GLU A 70 11.27 -16.47 -2.50
CA GLU A 70 12.09 -17.08 -3.56
C GLU A 70 12.10 -16.17 -4.81
N PRO A 71 12.90 -15.08 -4.83
CA PRO A 71 12.91 -14.11 -5.93
C PRO A 71 13.44 -14.68 -7.26
N ALA A 72 14.34 -15.66 -7.16
CA ALA A 72 14.92 -16.37 -8.31
C ALA A 72 14.08 -17.55 -8.79
N ARG A 73 12.91 -17.80 -8.18
CA ARG A 73 12.06 -18.93 -8.54
C ARG A 73 11.58 -18.82 -9.98
N VAL A 74 11.81 -19.88 -10.72
CA VAL A 74 11.19 -20.11 -12.03
C VAL A 74 10.04 -21.08 -11.83
N GLN A 75 8.86 -20.75 -12.37
CA GLN A 75 7.71 -21.66 -12.33
C GLN A 75 8.08 -22.94 -13.09
N GLN A 76 8.01 -24.09 -12.42
CA GLN A 76 8.35 -25.36 -13.05
C GLN A 76 7.23 -25.84 -13.97
N GLN A 77 7.61 -26.59 -15.00
CA GLN A 77 6.65 -27.16 -15.95
C GLN A 77 5.73 -28.15 -15.22
N GLY A 78 4.42 -27.92 -15.26
CA GLY A 78 3.42 -28.72 -14.51
C GLY A 78 2.91 -28.04 -13.23
N GLU A 79 3.51 -26.94 -12.78
CA GLU A 79 2.93 -26.13 -11.71
C GLU A 79 1.70 -25.39 -12.23
N GLY A 80 0.52 -25.82 -11.79
CA GLY A 80 -0.76 -25.18 -12.10
C GLY A 80 -0.89 -23.78 -11.49
N ASN A 81 -2.01 -23.12 -11.78
CA ASN A 81 -2.30 -21.82 -11.17
C ASN A 81 -2.53 -22.02 -9.65
N PRO A 82 -1.72 -21.41 -8.76
CA PRO A 82 -1.90 -21.57 -7.32
C PRO A 82 -3.27 -21.06 -6.84
N LEU A 83 -3.92 -20.17 -7.60
CA LEU A 83 -5.25 -19.66 -7.28
C LEU A 83 -6.39 -20.61 -7.64
N ALA A 84 -6.10 -21.70 -8.36
CA ALA A 84 -7.11 -22.69 -8.76
C ALA A 84 -7.23 -23.86 -7.78
N VAL A 85 -6.41 -23.91 -6.73
CA VAL A 85 -6.36 -25.00 -5.75
C VAL A 85 -7.23 -24.69 -4.55
N ASN A 86 -7.92 -25.69 -3.99
CA ASN A 86 -8.65 -25.52 -2.75
C ASN A 86 -7.64 -25.26 -1.60
N PRO A 87 -7.71 -24.10 -0.95
CA PRO A 87 -6.71 -23.69 0.04
C PRO A 87 -6.77 -24.46 1.33
N SER A 88 -7.97 -24.91 1.71
CA SER A 88 -8.18 -25.73 2.89
C SER A 88 -7.65 -27.16 2.71
N GLN A 89 -7.37 -27.56 1.46
CA GLN A 89 -6.85 -28.88 1.10
C GLN A 89 -5.36 -28.85 0.79
N HIS A 90 -4.74 -27.67 0.72
CA HIS A 90 -3.31 -27.52 0.44
C HIS A 90 -2.56 -27.08 1.71
N PRO A 91 -1.45 -27.74 2.08
CA PRO A 91 -0.66 -27.31 3.23
C PRO A 91 -0.13 -25.88 3.02
N LEU A 92 -0.19 -25.07 4.09
CA LEU A 92 0.36 -23.71 4.12
C LEU A 92 1.88 -23.76 4.24
N THR A 93 2.58 -23.89 3.10
CA THR A 93 4.05 -23.94 3.04
C THR A 93 4.64 -22.62 2.54
N PHE A 94 5.94 -22.40 2.78
CA PHE A 94 6.67 -21.26 2.21
C PHE A 94 6.68 -21.28 0.68
N GLN A 95 6.77 -22.47 0.08
CA GLN A 95 6.68 -22.67 -1.37
C GLN A 95 5.30 -22.22 -1.90
N TRP A 96 4.22 -22.55 -1.20
CA TRP A 96 2.87 -22.13 -1.59
C TRP A 96 2.70 -20.60 -1.52
N LEU A 97 3.16 -19.99 -0.42
CA LEU A 97 3.20 -18.54 -0.29
C LEU A 97 4.01 -17.90 -1.44
N SER A 98 5.19 -18.44 -1.73
CA SER A 98 6.05 -17.99 -2.82
C SER A 98 5.35 -18.05 -4.19
N GLN A 99 4.63 -19.14 -4.48
CA GLN A 99 3.82 -19.27 -5.70
C GLN A 99 2.74 -18.19 -5.79
N ILE A 100 1.96 -17.98 -4.73
CA ILE A 100 0.91 -16.96 -4.68
C ILE A 100 1.50 -15.57 -4.86
N LEU A 101 2.59 -15.25 -4.15
CA LEU A 101 3.22 -13.92 -4.23
C LEU A 101 3.82 -13.66 -5.62
N ASN A 102 4.54 -14.62 -6.19
CA ASN A 102 5.09 -14.46 -7.54
C ASN A 102 3.98 -14.33 -8.60
N ARG A 103 2.79 -14.91 -8.37
CA ARG A 103 1.65 -14.78 -9.27
C ARG A 103 0.87 -13.48 -9.11
N CYS A 104 0.60 -13.08 -7.87
CA CYS A 104 -0.36 -12.00 -7.56
C CYS A 104 0.31 -10.68 -7.19
N GLN A 105 1.49 -10.74 -6.58
CA GLN A 105 2.15 -9.57 -6.02
C GLN A 105 3.36 -9.11 -6.84
N ARG A 106 3.99 -10.00 -7.61
CA ARG A 106 5.06 -9.59 -8.51
C ARG A 106 4.50 -8.85 -9.72
N HIS A 107 4.95 -7.61 -9.89
CA HIS A 107 4.51 -6.74 -10.96
C HIS A 107 5.09 -7.16 -12.30
N HIS A 108 4.20 -7.26 -13.29
CA HIS A 108 4.56 -7.39 -14.69
C HIS A 108 4.07 -6.14 -15.42
N CYS A 109 5.00 -5.38 -15.98
CA CYS A 109 4.66 -4.17 -16.72
C CYS A 109 3.80 -4.52 -17.95
N SER A 110 2.77 -3.71 -18.20
CA SER A 110 1.91 -3.78 -19.38
C SER A 110 1.77 -2.41 -20.02
N GLU A 111 1.84 -2.39 -21.35
CA GLU A 111 1.67 -1.19 -22.19
C GLU A 111 0.30 -0.54 -22.00
N THR A 112 -0.74 -1.34 -21.76
CA THR A 112 -2.13 -0.83 -21.67
C THR A 112 -2.44 -0.22 -20.30
N TYR A 113 -1.76 -0.67 -19.25
CA TYR A 113 -2.11 -0.33 -17.88
C TYR A 113 -1.12 0.63 -17.22
N CYS A 114 0.13 0.19 -17.05
CA CYS A 114 1.07 0.85 -16.16
C CYS A 114 2.16 1.64 -16.88
N LEU A 115 2.58 1.25 -18.09
CA LEU A 115 3.57 2.01 -18.84
C LEU A 115 2.94 3.30 -19.36
N ARG A 116 3.57 4.43 -19.04
CA ARG A 116 3.11 5.78 -19.42
C ARG A 116 4.28 6.61 -19.88
N LYS A 117 4.03 7.44 -20.89
CA LYS A 117 5.00 8.44 -21.36
C LYS A 117 5.04 9.60 -20.38
N LYS A 118 6.21 9.89 -19.80
CA LYS A 118 6.41 11.08 -18.97
C LYS A 118 6.26 12.33 -19.84
N LYS A 119 5.51 13.33 -19.35
CA LYS A 119 5.23 14.57 -20.09
C LYS A 119 6.51 15.35 -20.39
N ASP A 120 7.46 15.35 -19.46
CA ASP A 120 8.62 16.24 -19.51
C ASP A 120 9.79 15.64 -20.31
N SER A 121 10.02 14.32 -20.20
CA SER A 121 11.14 13.64 -20.87
C SER A 121 10.75 12.82 -22.09
N GLY A 122 9.46 12.53 -22.28
CA GLY A 122 8.99 11.61 -23.33
C GLY A 122 9.36 10.14 -23.10
N GLU A 123 10.02 9.81 -21.99
CA GLU A 123 10.41 8.47 -21.59
C GLU A 123 9.17 7.63 -21.19
N ILE A 124 9.12 6.37 -21.62
CA ILE A 124 8.11 5.42 -21.16
C ILE A 124 8.58 4.82 -19.83
N ALA A 125 7.83 5.07 -18.77
CA ALA A 125 8.11 4.52 -17.44
C ALA A 125 6.85 3.94 -16.81
N CYS A 126 7.01 3.00 -15.88
CA CYS A 126 5.89 2.48 -15.11
C CYS A 126 5.35 3.57 -14.16
N ARG A 127 4.05 3.88 -14.24
CA ARG A 127 3.37 4.84 -13.35
C ARG A 127 3.40 4.45 -11.87
N PHE A 128 3.73 3.19 -11.56
CA PHE A 128 3.88 2.66 -10.21
C PHE A 128 5.35 2.59 -9.75
N PHE A 129 6.26 3.13 -10.57
CA PHE A 129 7.69 3.26 -10.30
C PHE A 129 8.43 1.91 -10.21
N PHE A 130 8.01 0.93 -11.01
CA PHE A 130 8.75 -0.31 -11.19
C PHE A 130 9.80 -0.20 -12.31
N PRO A 131 10.97 -0.85 -12.19
CA PRO A 131 11.44 -1.59 -11.00
C PRO A 131 11.75 -0.64 -9.83
N ARG A 132 11.54 -1.11 -8.60
CA ARG A 132 11.85 -0.36 -7.36
C ARG A 132 13.17 -0.84 -6.77
N ASP A 133 13.93 0.05 -6.15
CA ASP A 133 15.19 -0.28 -5.48
C ASP A 133 14.97 -1.22 -4.29
N THR A 134 15.85 -2.21 -4.13
CA THR A 134 15.88 -3.08 -2.94
C THR A 134 16.25 -2.29 -1.69
N ARG A 135 15.73 -2.71 -0.53
CA ARG A 135 15.91 -2.03 0.75
C ARG A 135 15.93 -3.02 1.90
N ASP A 136 16.86 -2.83 2.84
CA ASP A 136 16.94 -3.66 4.05
C ASP A 136 16.08 -3.13 5.20
N THR A 137 15.63 -1.87 5.11
CA THR A 137 14.83 -1.21 6.14
C THR A 137 13.54 -0.64 5.59
N THR A 138 12.51 -0.62 6.45
CA THR A 138 11.23 0.06 6.18
C THR A 138 11.35 1.54 6.50
N ASP A 139 10.81 2.39 5.65
CA ASP A 139 10.84 3.83 5.86
C ASP A 139 9.65 4.53 5.20
N VAL A 140 9.37 5.77 5.59
CA VAL A 140 8.41 6.64 4.94
C VAL A 140 9.18 7.72 4.21
N VAL A 141 9.28 7.58 2.89
CA VAL A 141 10.14 8.42 2.04
C VAL A 141 9.31 9.27 1.10
N GLN A 142 9.80 10.45 0.79
CA GLN A 142 9.29 11.28 -0.30
C GLN A 142 10.20 11.08 -1.52
N ARG A 143 9.66 10.52 -2.59
CA ARG A 143 10.41 10.31 -3.84
C ARG A 143 10.58 11.66 -4.56
N GLN A 144 11.67 11.81 -5.30
CA GLN A 144 11.88 13.01 -6.13
C GLN A 144 10.70 13.21 -7.09
N GLY A 145 10.14 14.42 -7.10
CA GLY A 145 8.96 14.76 -7.91
C GLY A 145 7.61 14.34 -7.33
N GLN A 146 7.57 13.76 -6.12
CA GLN A 146 6.31 13.51 -5.40
C GLN A 146 6.10 14.56 -4.30
N SER A 147 4.87 15.06 -4.20
CA SER A 147 4.46 16.01 -3.15
C SER A 147 4.04 15.33 -1.84
N TYR A 148 4.08 14.01 -1.78
CA TYR A 148 3.57 13.22 -0.67
C TYR A 148 4.59 12.16 -0.22
N PHE A 149 4.49 11.77 1.04
CA PHE A 149 5.26 10.68 1.62
C PHE A 149 4.65 9.32 1.29
N SER A 150 5.49 8.34 0.99
CA SER A 150 5.11 6.96 0.71
C SER A 150 5.84 6.01 1.65
N PHE A 151 5.10 5.07 2.22
CA PHE A 151 5.70 3.95 2.94
C PHE A 151 6.39 2.99 1.96
N GLU A 152 7.66 2.72 2.22
CA GLU A 152 8.48 1.76 1.49
C GLU A 152 8.94 0.67 2.45
N ALA A 153 8.48 -0.55 2.22
CA ALA A 153 8.84 -1.69 3.05
C ALA A 153 10.21 -2.27 2.69
N THR A 154 10.74 -3.15 3.54
CA THR A 154 11.89 -3.99 3.21
C THR A 154 11.62 -4.76 1.91
N ARG A 155 12.60 -4.82 1.02
CA ARG A 155 12.43 -5.31 -0.35
C ARG A 155 13.69 -6.01 -0.84
N ASN A 156 13.55 -7.28 -1.22
CA ASN A 156 14.60 -8.04 -1.91
C ASN A 156 14.29 -8.28 -3.40
N ASP A 157 13.08 -7.92 -3.86
CA ASP A 157 12.63 -8.11 -5.24
C ASP A 157 12.10 -6.78 -5.79
N SER A 158 12.75 -6.29 -6.84
CA SER A 158 12.47 -4.99 -7.44
C SER A 158 11.09 -4.91 -8.08
N LEU A 159 10.46 -6.04 -8.37
CA LEU A 159 9.13 -6.14 -8.96
C LEU A 159 8.05 -6.48 -7.93
N MET A 160 8.39 -6.76 -6.67
CA MET A 160 7.41 -7.19 -5.68
C MET A 160 6.54 -6.04 -5.18
N ASN A 161 5.22 -6.17 -5.20
CA ASN A 161 4.35 -5.22 -4.51
C ASN A 161 4.47 -5.38 -2.99
N HIS A 162 4.12 -4.32 -2.25
CA HIS A 162 3.93 -4.44 -0.82
C HIS A 162 2.77 -5.38 -0.54
N TYR A 163 2.98 -6.33 0.35
CA TYR A 163 1.96 -7.29 0.75
C TYR A 163 2.02 -7.50 2.26
N ASN A 164 0.88 -7.87 2.83
CA ASN A 164 0.79 -8.32 4.20
C ASN A 164 0.70 -9.85 4.20
N ARG A 165 1.68 -10.53 4.80
CA ARG A 165 1.75 -12.00 4.79
C ARG A 165 0.48 -12.66 5.34
N CYS A 166 -0.13 -12.09 6.38
CA CYS A 166 -1.35 -12.62 6.97
C CYS A 166 -2.56 -12.44 6.04
N LEU A 167 -2.66 -11.30 5.34
CA LEU A 167 -3.76 -11.05 4.41
C LEU A 167 -3.60 -11.83 3.09
N SER A 168 -2.38 -11.96 2.58
CA SER A 168 -2.09 -12.75 1.37
C SER A 168 -2.40 -14.24 1.54
N LEU A 169 -2.42 -14.74 2.78
CA LEU A 169 -2.85 -16.10 3.11
C LEU A 169 -4.33 -16.16 3.53
N GLY A 170 -4.90 -15.08 4.05
CA GLY A 170 -6.27 -15.02 4.59
C GLY A 170 -7.38 -14.69 3.59
N VAL A 171 -7.10 -13.98 2.49
CA VAL A 171 -8.11 -13.66 1.43
C VAL A 171 -8.49 -14.89 0.58
N ILE A 172 -7.99 -16.04 0.98
CA ILE A 172 -8.23 -17.31 0.35
C ILE A 172 -9.37 -18.09 1.09
N GLN A 173 -9.96 -17.50 2.14
CA GLN A 173 -11.19 -17.97 2.78
C GLN A 173 -12.23 -16.84 2.86
N SER A 174 -12.90 -16.55 1.75
CA SER A 174 -14.22 -15.89 1.74
C SER A 174 -14.94 -16.15 0.43
#